data_AF-A0A830FLQ8-F1
#
_entry.id   AF-A0A830FLQ8-F1
#
_cell.length_a   1.000
_cell.length_b   1.000
_cell.length_c   1.000
_cell.angle_alpha   90.00
_cell.angle_beta   90.00
_cell.angle_gamma   90.00
#
_symmetry.space_group_name_H-M   'P 1'
#
loop_
_entity.id
_entity.type
_entity.pdbx_description
1 polymer ?
#
loop_
_entity_poly.entity_id
_entity_poly.type
_entity_poly.pdbx_seq_one_letter_code
_entity_poly.pdbx_strand_id
1 'polypeptide(L)'
;MTEAFDVRDIDPEFRDALHRALEERPEELREFLARQGYLEPDEDADEIVGNEQELSESERHLLGVVEELASPHSTQQIINVIQREDQYESLRNQYESLKHRPWVSDKLNKLVRKGRIGRYRDGRTVMYTSDPAEAIRHWALHNNRFVDELSGSDIDEIVSATNMNRETVRAGLYELIDRE
;
A
#
# COMPACT_ATOMS: atom_id res chain seq x y z
N MET A 1 -20.81 16.13 -18.70
CA MET A 1 -20.34 16.77 -19.94
C MET A 1 -18.83 16.72 -19.90
N THR A 2 -18.24 15.72 -20.55
CA THR A 2 -16.78 15.60 -20.65
C THR A 2 -16.35 16.50 -21.79
N GLU A 3 -15.76 17.65 -21.50
CA GLU A 3 -15.10 18.45 -22.52
C GLU A 3 -13.99 17.60 -23.12
N ALA A 4 -14.09 17.33 -24.42
CA ALA A 4 -13.04 16.63 -25.14
C ALA A 4 -11.81 17.55 -25.19
N PHE A 5 -10.73 17.14 -24.53
CA PHE A 5 -9.43 17.80 -24.65
C PHE A 5 -8.95 17.69 -26.10
N ASP A 6 -9.03 18.79 -26.87
CA ASP A 6 -8.48 18.83 -28.22
C ASP A 6 -6.96 19.01 -28.12
N VAL A 7 -6.22 17.99 -28.54
CA VAL A 7 -4.75 17.97 -28.60
C VAL A 7 -4.18 19.15 -29.41
N ARG A 8 -5.02 19.81 -30.23
CA ARG A 8 -4.66 21.02 -30.99
C ARG A 8 -4.58 22.30 -30.15
N ASP A 9 -5.14 22.31 -28.94
CA ASP A 9 -5.06 23.44 -28.00
C ASP A 9 -3.87 23.32 -27.04
N ILE A 10 -3.03 22.29 -27.21
CA ILE A 10 -1.78 22.17 -26.49
C ILE A 10 -0.79 23.20 -27.04
N ASP A 11 -0.22 23.99 -26.14
CA ASP A 11 0.84 24.94 -26.46
C ASP A 11 1.94 24.26 -27.30
N PRO A 12 2.29 24.80 -28.49
CA PRO A 12 3.35 24.27 -29.33
C PRO A 12 4.67 24.03 -28.57
N GLU A 13 5.02 24.90 -27.61
CA GLU A 13 6.22 24.73 -26.80
C GLU A 13 6.12 23.52 -25.87
N PHE A 14 4.94 23.29 -25.28
CA PHE A 14 4.70 22.12 -24.45
C PHE A 14 4.71 20.83 -25.26
N ARG A 15 4.11 20.84 -26.46
CA ARG A 15 4.13 19.69 -27.38
C ARG A 15 5.56 19.33 -27.80
N ASP A 16 6.37 20.32 -28.13
CA ASP A 16 7.77 20.11 -28.52
C ASP A 16 8.63 19.65 -27.33
N ALA A 17 8.34 20.13 -26.11
CA ALA A 17 8.97 19.64 -24.89
C ALA A 17 8.59 18.19 -24.58
N LEU A 18 7.33 17.81 -24.79
CA LEU A 18 6.86 16.43 -24.61
C LEU A 18 7.49 15.48 -25.63
N HIS A 19 7.59 15.91 -26.89
CA HIS A 19 8.29 15.16 -27.94
C HIS A 19 9.77 14.96 -27.60
N ARG A 20 10.46 16.01 -27.14
CA ARG A 20 11.85 15.88 -26.69
C ARG A 20 11.98 14.94 -25.49
N ALA A 21 11.06 15.01 -24.52
CA ALA A 21 11.06 14.09 -23.39
C ALA A 21 10.83 12.63 -23.82
N LEU A 22 9.96 12.38 -24.82
CA LEU A 22 9.77 11.05 -25.41
C LEU A 22 11.03 10.52 -26.10
N GLU A 23 11.79 11.37 -26.79
CA GLU A 23 13.00 10.97 -27.53
C GLU A 23 14.23 10.82 -26.63
N GLU A 24 14.40 11.74 -25.67
CA GLU A 24 15.62 11.82 -24.87
C GLU A 24 15.51 11.03 -23.56
N ARG A 25 14.31 10.99 -22.96
CA ARG A 25 14.08 10.41 -21.61
C ARG A 25 12.70 9.74 -21.49
N PRO A 26 12.39 8.76 -22.34
CA PRO A 26 11.08 8.13 -22.38
C PRO A 26 10.67 7.57 -21.00
N GLU A 27 11.62 7.03 -20.24
CA GLU A 27 11.29 6.36 -18.97
C GLU A 27 11.01 7.34 -17.83
N GLU A 28 11.69 8.49 -17.80
CA GLU A 28 11.39 9.56 -16.84
C GLU A 28 10.01 10.16 -17.11
N LEU A 29 9.67 10.35 -18.38
CA LEU A 29 8.35 10.82 -18.79
C LEU A 29 7.27 9.78 -18.46
N ARG A 30 7.54 8.50 -18.73
CA ARG A 30 6.63 7.40 -18.40
C ARG A 30 6.38 7.33 -16.90
N GLU A 31 7.43 7.38 -16.08
CA GLU A 31 7.30 7.40 -14.62
C GLU A 31 6.53 8.63 -14.14
N PHE A 32 6.78 9.81 -14.72
CA PHE A 32 6.05 11.04 -14.40
C PHE A 32 4.57 10.92 -14.75
N LEU A 33 4.22 10.50 -15.97
CA LEU A 33 2.83 10.33 -16.39
C LEU A 33 2.12 9.24 -15.58
N ALA A 34 2.82 8.14 -15.27
CA ALA A 34 2.34 7.11 -14.38
C ALA A 34 2.13 7.62 -12.95
N ARG A 35 2.98 8.53 -12.44
CA ARG A 35 2.82 9.20 -11.14
C ARG A 35 1.61 10.14 -11.12
N GLN A 36 1.32 10.77 -12.24
CA GLN A 36 0.17 11.67 -12.41
C GLN A 36 -1.14 10.92 -12.73
N GLY A 37 -1.11 9.59 -12.86
CA GLY A 37 -2.30 8.77 -13.15
C GLY A 37 -2.74 8.79 -14.62
N TYR A 38 -1.90 9.29 -15.53
CA TYR A 38 -2.20 9.30 -16.98
C TYR A 38 -1.83 8.00 -17.70
N LEU A 39 -1.12 7.08 -17.03
CA LEU A 39 -0.77 5.77 -17.55
C LEU A 39 -1.23 4.68 -16.57
N GLU A 40 -1.95 3.69 -17.11
CA GLU A 40 -2.19 2.39 -16.48
C GLU A 40 -0.88 1.60 -16.41
N PRO A 41 -0.71 0.69 -15.42
CA PRO A 41 0.47 -0.17 -15.37
C PRO A 41 0.57 -1.01 -16.66
N ASP A 42 1.80 -1.19 -17.16
CA ASP A 42 2.05 -2.29 -18.10
C ASP A 42 1.77 -3.57 -17.33
N GLU A 43 0.83 -4.39 -17.79
CA GLU A 43 0.60 -5.74 -17.25
C GLU A 43 1.88 -6.59 -17.32
N ASP A 44 2.82 -6.25 -18.22
CA ASP A 44 4.15 -6.86 -18.34
C ASP A 44 5.21 -6.26 -17.38
N ALA A 45 4.93 -5.13 -16.73
CA ALA A 45 5.82 -4.52 -15.73
C ALA A 45 5.52 -5.02 -14.30
N ASP A 46 4.35 -5.62 -14.08
CA ASP A 46 3.97 -6.20 -12.79
C ASP A 46 4.77 -7.46 -12.42
N GLU A 47 5.49 -8.05 -13.38
CA GLU A 47 6.36 -9.22 -13.13
C GLU A 47 7.76 -8.85 -12.60
N ILE A 48 8.12 -7.56 -12.56
CA ILE A 48 9.43 -7.11 -12.13
C ILE A 48 9.26 -6.12 -10.96
N VAL A 49 9.78 -6.50 -9.79
CA VAL A 49 9.81 -5.71 -8.53
C VAL A 49 8.59 -5.88 -7.61
N GLY A 50 7.93 -7.03 -7.66
CA GLY A 50 7.51 -7.65 -6.40
C GLY A 50 8.78 -7.98 -5.61
N ASN A 51 9.24 -7.07 -4.73
CA ASN A 51 10.36 -7.34 -3.81
C ASN A 51 10.08 -8.67 -3.08
N GLU A 52 10.64 -9.78 -3.56
CA GLU A 52 10.83 -11.02 -2.83
C GLU A 52 11.90 -10.78 -1.76
N GLN A 53 11.71 -9.74 -0.94
CA GLN A 53 12.45 -9.63 0.29
C GLN A 53 11.99 -10.77 1.18
N GLU A 54 12.79 -11.82 1.18
CA GLU A 54 12.54 -13.04 1.92
C GLU A 54 12.07 -12.70 3.33
N LEU A 55 10.87 -13.16 3.66
CA LEU A 55 10.33 -12.99 5.00
C LEU A 55 11.14 -13.87 5.93
N SER A 56 11.59 -13.32 7.05
CA SER A 56 12.10 -14.18 8.12
C SER A 56 10.99 -15.12 8.60
N GLU A 57 11.34 -16.25 9.20
CA GLU A 57 10.35 -17.21 9.73
C GLU A 57 9.35 -16.53 10.68
N SER A 58 9.85 -15.67 11.57
CA SER A 58 9.00 -14.85 12.45
C SER A 58 8.05 -13.90 11.72
N GLU A 59 8.45 -13.37 10.56
CA GLU A 59 7.61 -12.50 9.73
C GLU A 59 6.55 -13.30 8.99
N ARG A 60 6.88 -14.50 8.48
CA ARG A 60 5.91 -15.40 7.83
C ARG A 60 4.83 -15.85 8.81
N HIS A 61 5.22 -16.26 10.01
CA HIS A 61 4.24 -16.67 11.02
C HIS A 61 3.35 -15.50 11.44
N LEU A 62 3.91 -14.30 11.63
CA LEU A 62 3.11 -13.13 12.00
C LEU A 62 2.21 -12.66 10.86
N LEU A 63 2.63 -12.81 9.61
CA LEU A 63 1.79 -12.58 8.44
C LEU A 63 0.59 -13.52 8.44
N GLY A 64 0.82 -14.83 8.65
CA GLY A 64 -0.26 -15.81 8.73
C GLY A 64 -1.27 -15.49 9.83
N VAL A 65 -0.81 -15.02 11.00
CA VAL A 65 -1.73 -14.55 12.07
C VAL A 65 -2.60 -13.38 11.59
N VAL A 66 -2.02 -12.40 10.89
CA VAL A 66 -2.77 -11.24 10.40
C VAL A 66 -3.77 -11.64 9.32
N GLU A 67 -3.40 -12.55 8.42
CA GLU A 67 -4.29 -13.09 7.37
C GLU A 67 -5.47 -13.88 7.95
N GLU A 68 -5.24 -14.67 9.01
CA GLU A 68 -6.30 -15.43 9.69
C GLU A 68 -7.29 -14.54 10.46
N LEU A 69 -6.84 -13.38 10.94
CA LEU A 69 -7.65 -12.50 11.78
C LEU A 69 -8.78 -11.78 11.03
N ALA A 70 -8.75 -11.76 9.69
CA ALA A 70 -9.75 -11.23 8.74
C ALA A 70 -10.19 -9.76 8.89
N SER A 71 -10.07 -9.15 10.07
CA SER A 71 -10.38 -7.75 10.35
C SER A 71 -9.14 -6.98 10.79
N PRO A 72 -9.14 -5.64 10.70
CA PRO A 72 -8.04 -4.82 11.17
C PRO A 72 -7.82 -4.95 12.69
N HIS A 73 -6.57 -5.10 13.10
CA HIS A 73 -6.19 -5.21 14.51
C HIS A 73 -4.98 -4.33 14.86
N SER A 74 -4.99 -3.77 16.07
CA SER A 74 -3.81 -3.15 16.67
C SER A 74 -2.80 -4.19 17.12
N THR A 75 -1.54 -3.78 17.30
CA THR A 75 -0.48 -4.66 17.83
C THR A 75 -0.90 -5.34 19.15
N GLN A 76 -1.58 -4.63 20.04
CA GLN A 76 -1.99 -5.20 21.33
C GLN A 76 -3.08 -6.26 21.15
N GLN A 77 -4.01 -6.06 20.23
CA GLN A 77 -5.03 -7.06 19.92
C GLN A 77 -4.41 -8.31 19.31
N ILE A 78 -3.49 -8.15 18.34
CA ILE A 78 -2.76 -9.28 17.73
C ILE A 78 -2.02 -10.07 18.82
N ILE A 79 -1.32 -9.40 19.74
CA ILE A 79 -0.66 -10.06 20.87
C ILE A 79 -1.68 -10.82 21.72
N ASN A 80 -2.80 -10.19 22.08
CA ASN A 80 -3.80 -10.84 22.92
C ASN A 80 -4.38 -12.10 22.27
N VAL A 81 -4.61 -12.10 20.96
CA VAL A 81 -5.05 -13.29 20.21
C VAL A 81 -3.96 -14.36 20.27
N ILE A 82 -2.72 -14.01 19.90
CA ILE A 82 -1.59 -14.94 19.93
C ILE A 82 -1.41 -15.57 21.32
N GLN A 83 -1.66 -14.82 22.40
CA GLN A 83 -1.54 -15.31 23.78
C GLN A 83 -2.70 -16.19 24.25
N ARG A 84 -3.88 -16.10 23.63
CA ARG A 84 -5.11 -16.76 24.11
C ARG A 84 -5.49 -17.99 23.31
N GLU A 85 -5.26 -17.98 22.01
CA GLU A 85 -5.74 -19.06 21.14
C GLU A 85 -4.73 -20.21 21.11
N ASP A 86 -5.19 -21.45 21.34
CA ASP A 86 -4.35 -22.64 21.41
C ASP A 86 -3.61 -22.93 20.10
N GLN A 87 -4.17 -22.53 18.96
CA GLN A 87 -3.53 -22.69 17.64
C GLN A 87 -2.17 -21.99 17.53
N TYR A 88 -1.93 -20.94 18.33
CA TYR A 88 -0.64 -20.23 18.38
C TYR A 88 0.30 -20.74 19.48
N GLU A 89 -0.10 -21.74 20.26
CA GLU A 89 0.71 -22.92 20.61
C GLU A 89 2.23 -22.82 20.43
N SER A 90 2.63 -23.51 19.37
CA SER A 90 3.99 -23.64 18.86
C SER A 90 4.66 -22.29 18.64
N LEU A 91 3.91 -21.29 18.18
CA LEU A 91 4.43 -19.97 17.88
C LEU A 91 4.89 -19.24 19.16
N ARG A 92 4.10 -19.33 20.25
CA ARG A 92 4.47 -18.79 21.57
C ARG A 92 5.69 -19.50 22.14
N ASN A 93 5.75 -20.83 22.00
CA ASN A 93 6.85 -21.63 22.49
C ASN A 93 8.16 -21.35 21.72
N GLN A 94 8.06 -21.05 20.42
CA GLN A 94 9.20 -20.74 19.56
C GLN A 94 9.71 -19.31 19.76
N TYR A 95 8.84 -18.34 20.00
CA TYR A 95 9.22 -16.92 20.14
C TYR A 95 8.67 -16.31 21.41
N GLU A 96 9.45 -16.37 22.48
CA GLU A 96 9.12 -15.71 23.75
C GLU A 96 8.91 -14.19 23.58
N SER A 97 9.52 -13.59 22.56
CA SER A 97 9.39 -12.16 22.21
C SER A 97 8.00 -11.72 21.77
N LEU A 98 7.08 -12.64 21.45
CA LEU A 98 5.71 -12.33 21.03
C LEU A 98 4.86 -11.70 22.13
N LYS A 99 5.29 -11.78 23.39
CA LYS A 99 4.68 -11.03 24.50
C LYS A 99 5.11 -9.56 24.53
N HIS A 100 6.13 -9.18 23.77
CA HIS A 100 6.69 -7.84 23.79
C HIS A 100 6.18 -6.99 22.64
N ARG A 101 5.31 -6.02 22.98
CA ARG A 101 4.72 -5.08 22.03
C ARG A 101 5.73 -4.40 21.09
N PRO A 102 6.91 -3.92 21.54
CA PRO A 102 7.89 -3.30 20.64
C PRO A 102 8.38 -4.25 19.55
N TRP A 103 8.62 -5.52 19.90
CA TRP A 103 9.10 -6.52 18.96
C TRP A 103 8.04 -6.88 17.91
N VAL A 104 6.79 -7.09 18.34
CA VAL A 104 5.69 -7.37 17.40
C VAL A 104 5.43 -6.18 16.49
N SER A 105 5.43 -4.96 17.03
CA SER A 105 5.24 -3.75 16.22
C SER A 105 6.36 -3.56 15.18
N ASP A 106 7.62 -3.83 15.52
CA ASP A 106 8.74 -3.80 14.56
C ASP A 106 8.50 -4.77 13.40
N LYS A 107 8.09 -6.01 13.71
CA LYS A 107 7.82 -7.04 12.70
C LYS A 107 6.63 -6.70 11.81
N LEU A 108 5.53 -6.20 12.37
CA LEU A 108 4.39 -5.72 11.59
C LEU A 108 4.79 -4.56 10.68
N ASN A 109 5.56 -3.59 11.18
CA ASN A 109 6.01 -2.47 10.34
C ASN A 109 6.97 -2.92 9.23
N LYS A 110 7.75 -4.00 9.42
CA LYS A 110 8.54 -4.61 8.34
C LYS A 110 7.65 -5.24 7.28
N LEU A 111 6.59 -5.96 7.68
CA LEU A 111 5.61 -6.51 6.73
C LEU A 111 4.91 -5.41 5.92
N VAL A 112 4.55 -4.30 6.56
CA VAL A 112 3.98 -3.10 5.90
C VAL A 112 4.96 -2.54 4.85
N ARG A 113 6.24 -2.37 5.20
CA ARG A 113 7.26 -1.86 4.27
C ARG A 113 7.52 -2.81 3.11
N LYS A 114 7.41 -4.12 3.34
CA LYS A 114 7.49 -5.17 2.31
C LYS A 114 6.20 -5.31 1.49
N GLY A 115 5.18 -4.50 1.76
CA GLY A 115 3.93 -4.52 1.01
C GLY A 115 3.06 -5.75 1.24
N ARG A 116 3.24 -6.46 2.36
CA ARG A 116 2.51 -7.70 2.66
C ARG A 116 1.22 -7.46 3.44
N ILE A 117 1.11 -6.34 4.15
CA ILE A 117 -0.07 -5.98 4.94
C ILE A 117 -0.33 -4.47 4.87
N GLY A 118 -1.59 -4.08 5.04
CA GLY A 118 -2.01 -2.71 5.17
C GLY A 118 -1.80 -2.13 6.58
N ARG A 119 -1.64 -0.81 6.66
CA ARG A 119 -1.53 -0.07 7.92
C ARG A 119 -2.25 1.26 7.84
N TYR A 120 -3.03 1.62 8.85
CA TYR A 120 -3.63 2.93 8.98
C TYR A 120 -3.69 3.38 10.45
N ARG A 121 -4.04 4.65 10.68
CA ARG A 121 -4.30 5.17 12.01
C ARG A 121 -5.80 5.34 12.21
N ASP A 122 -6.28 4.84 13.35
CA ASP A 122 -7.60 5.11 13.88
C ASP A 122 -7.44 5.90 15.19
N GLY A 123 -7.67 7.22 15.10
CA GLY A 123 -7.36 8.17 16.15
C GLY A 123 -5.89 8.10 16.59
N ARG A 124 -5.63 7.60 17.81
CA ARG A 124 -4.28 7.43 18.38
C ARG A 124 -3.72 6.02 18.19
N THR A 125 -4.53 5.11 17.64
CA THR A 125 -4.20 3.70 17.51
C THR A 125 -3.73 3.40 16.09
N VAL A 126 -2.71 2.56 15.95
CA VAL A 126 -2.29 2.04 14.65
C VAL A 126 -2.96 0.68 14.47
N MET A 127 -3.62 0.52 13.33
CA MET A 127 -4.31 -0.68 12.91
C MET A 127 -3.54 -1.33 11.75
N TYR A 128 -3.54 -2.65 11.72
CA TYR A 128 -2.94 -3.48 10.69
C TYR A 128 -4.01 -4.40 10.11
N THR A 129 -4.01 -4.57 8.79
CA THR A 129 -4.93 -5.45 8.06
C THR A 129 -4.15 -6.26 7.04
N SER A 130 -4.62 -7.46 6.69
CA SER A 130 -4.05 -8.26 5.60
C SER A 130 -4.20 -7.58 4.24
N ASP A 131 -5.19 -6.69 4.06
CA ASP A 131 -5.47 -6.03 2.78
C ASP A 131 -5.00 -4.56 2.77
N PRO A 132 -3.98 -4.21 1.97
CA PRO A 132 -3.58 -2.82 1.76
C PRO A 132 -4.70 -1.91 1.24
N ALA A 133 -5.60 -2.40 0.38
CA ALA A 133 -6.72 -1.61 -0.14
C ALA A 133 -7.71 -1.24 0.97
N GLU A 134 -8.01 -2.15 1.90
CA GLU A 134 -8.77 -1.85 3.12
C GLU A 134 -8.11 -0.75 3.97
N ALA A 135 -6.78 -0.76 4.11
CA ALA A 135 -6.07 0.31 4.83
C ALA A 135 -6.22 1.68 4.14
N ILE A 136 -6.22 1.72 2.80
CA ILE A 136 -6.46 2.95 2.03
C ILE A 136 -7.90 3.43 2.21
N ARG A 137 -8.89 2.54 2.16
CA ARG A 137 -10.30 2.88 2.44
C ARG A 137 -10.47 3.51 3.81
N HIS A 138 -9.87 2.91 4.84
CA HIS A 138 -9.91 3.47 6.18
C HIS A 138 -9.20 4.82 6.26
N TRP A 139 -8.06 4.99 5.60
CA TRP A 139 -7.39 6.28 5.54
C TRP A 139 -8.28 7.35 4.89
N ALA A 140 -8.95 7.04 3.79
CA ALA A 140 -9.84 7.98 3.09
C ALA A 140 -11.00 8.42 4.01
N LEU A 141 -11.65 7.44 4.65
CA LEU A 141 -12.73 7.69 5.61
C LEU A 141 -12.30 8.63 6.75
N HIS A 142 -11.09 8.44 7.29
CA HIS A 142 -10.56 9.29 8.37
C HIS A 142 -10.25 10.72 7.93
N ASN A 143 -9.99 10.93 6.65
CA ASN A 143 -9.71 12.25 6.08
C ASN A 143 -10.95 12.89 5.44
N ASN A 144 -12.15 12.34 5.69
CA ASN A 144 -13.42 12.78 5.09
C ASN A 144 -13.36 12.82 3.54
N ARG A 145 -12.71 11.84 2.94
CA ARG A 145 -12.63 11.67 1.48
C ARG A 145 -13.38 10.42 1.06
N PHE A 146 -14.01 10.47 -0.11
CA PHE A 146 -14.54 9.26 -0.73
C PHE A 146 -13.44 8.53 -1.51
N VAL A 147 -13.64 7.23 -1.74
CA VAL A 147 -12.63 6.37 -2.38
C VAL A 147 -12.54 6.68 -3.87
N ASP A 148 -13.66 6.99 -4.51
CA ASP A 148 -13.82 7.45 -5.90
C ASP A 148 -13.20 8.82 -6.18
N GLU A 149 -12.94 9.61 -5.14
CA GLU A 149 -12.23 10.90 -5.24
C GLU A 149 -10.71 10.75 -5.11
N LEU A 150 -10.21 9.54 -4.89
CA LEU A 150 -8.78 9.29 -4.80
C LEU A 150 -8.18 9.14 -6.19
N SER A 151 -6.97 9.66 -6.35
CA SER A 151 -6.23 9.57 -7.61
C SER A 151 -4.73 9.41 -7.37
N GLY A 152 -3.97 9.28 -8.46
CA GLY A 152 -2.51 9.17 -8.40
C GLY A 152 -1.82 10.31 -7.62
N SER A 153 -2.44 11.49 -7.54
CA SER A 153 -1.90 12.61 -6.76
C SER A 153 -1.89 12.37 -5.25
N ASP A 154 -2.72 11.46 -4.75
CA ASP A 154 -2.87 11.19 -3.31
C ASP A 154 -1.88 10.17 -2.76
N ILE A 155 -1.18 9.46 -3.66
CA ILE A 155 -0.26 8.38 -3.31
C ILE A 155 0.79 8.83 -2.29
N ASP A 156 1.37 10.03 -2.47
CA ASP A 156 2.39 10.55 -1.57
C ASP A 156 1.86 10.83 -0.14
N GLU A 157 0.63 11.33 -0.05
CA GLU A 157 -0.03 11.58 1.22
C GLU A 157 -0.36 10.26 1.94
N ILE A 158 -0.91 9.29 1.19
CA ILE A 158 -1.24 7.97 1.71
C ILE A 158 0.03 7.25 2.19
N VAL A 159 1.10 7.24 1.41
CA VAL A 159 2.40 6.66 1.79
C VAL A 159 2.91 7.27 3.09
N SER A 160 2.89 8.60 3.21
CA SER A 160 3.33 9.31 4.41
C SER A 160 2.51 8.92 5.65
N ALA A 161 1.18 8.84 5.52
CA ALA A 161 0.30 8.55 6.65
C ALA A 161 0.35 7.07 7.08
N THR A 162 0.38 6.16 6.10
CA THR A 162 0.26 4.71 6.30
C THR A 162 1.61 4.04 6.51
N ASN A 163 2.71 4.67 6.07
CA ASN A 163 4.05 4.09 6.03
C ASN A 163 4.12 2.79 5.18
N MET A 164 3.12 2.55 4.33
CA MET A 164 3.19 1.54 3.27
C MET A 164 4.18 2.01 2.20
N ASN A 165 4.78 1.06 1.47
CA ASN A 165 5.61 1.44 0.33
C ASN A 165 4.73 1.99 -0.81
N ARG A 166 5.34 2.75 -1.73
CA ARG A 166 4.62 3.44 -2.80
C ARG A 166 3.91 2.47 -3.75
N GLU A 167 4.56 1.36 -4.09
CA GLU A 167 4.03 0.34 -5.02
C GLU A 167 2.76 -0.30 -4.46
N THR A 168 2.75 -0.67 -3.18
CA THR A 168 1.60 -1.22 -2.47
C THR A 168 0.45 -0.21 -2.39
N VAL A 169 0.74 1.06 -2.11
CA VAL A 169 -0.29 2.11 -2.11
C VAL A 169 -0.88 2.29 -3.51
N ARG A 170 -0.01 2.31 -4.53
CA ARG A 170 -0.41 2.43 -5.93
C ARG A 170 -1.31 1.27 -6.36
N ALA A 171 -0.86 0.03 -6.16
CA ALA A 171 -1.62 -1.17 -6.50
C ALA A 171 -2.96 -1.24 -5.75
N GLY A 172 -2.94 -0.99 -4.43
CA GLY A 172 -4.16 -0.96 -3.63
C GLY A 172 -5.12 0.14 -4.07
N LEU A 173 -4.64 1.31 -4.48
CA LEU A 173 -5.48 2.39 -5.00
C LEU A 173 -6.14 2.00 -6.33
N TYR A 174 -5.40 1.41 -7.27
CA TYR A 174 -5.99 0.94 -8.53
C TYR A 174 -7.04 -0.16 -8.31
N GLU A 175 -6.78 -1.11 -7.40
CA GLU A 175 -7.77 -2.12 -7.02
C GLU A 175 -9.08 -1.52 -6.50
N LEU A 176 -9.01 -0.35 -5.84
CA LEU A 176 -10.21 0.36 -5.38
C LEU A 176 -10.97 1.02 -6.52
N ILE A 177 -10.26 1.62 -7.46
CA ILE A 177 -10.84 2.37 -8.58
C ILE A 177 -11.41 1.41 -9.63
N ASP A 178 -10.77 0.28 -9.90
CA ASP A 178 -11.18 -0.68 -10.94
C ASP A 178 -12.36 -1.58 -10.53
N ARG A 179 -12.74 -1.57 -9.24
CA ARG A 179 -13.82 -2.42 -8.69
C ARG A 179 -15.19 -1.73 -8.61
N GLU A 180 -15.32 -0.50 -9.09
CA GLU A 180 -16.59 0.25 -9.17
C GLU A 180 -17.13 0.33 -10.60
#